data_AF-A0A1Y1VVM3-F1
#
_entry.id   AF-A0A1Y1VVM3-F1
#
_cell.length_a   1.000
_cell.length_b   1.000
_cell.length_c   1.000
_cell.angle_alpha   90.00
_cell.angle_beta   90.00
_cell.angle_gamma   90.00
#
_symmetry.space_group_name_H-M   'P 1'
#
loop_
_entity.id
_entity.type
_entity.pdbx_description
1 polymer ?
#
loop_
_entity_poly.entity_id
_entity_poly.type
_entity_poly.pdbx_seq_one_letter_code
_entity_poly.pdbx_strand_id
1 'polypeptide(L)'
;MLLSLLMLIIIGKISQKIRKKQQVWVRAKKEGHQIASHTWDHTIPDDDKELEEKMKKLDDLVEANTGYRPKYVRAPLGACNPECVDRFEKIRLQSYSMDTDTHDW
;
A
#
# COMPACT_ATOMS: atom_id res chain seq x y z
N MET A 1 2.88 -22.81 12.00
CA MET A 1 2.51 -22.80 10.57
C MET A 1 2.22 -21.34 10.20
N LEU A 2 3.26 -20.59 9.83
CA LEU A 2 3.07 -19.24 9.30
C LEU A 2 2.55 -19.41 7.87
N LEU A 3 1.24 -19.21 7.66
CA LEU A 3 0.75 -19.01 6.30
C LEU A 3 1.52 -17.81 5.74
N SER A 4 2.36 -18.06 4.73
CA SER A 4 2.90 -17.00 3.88
C SER A 4 1.72 -16.36 3.15
N LEU A 5 1.11 -15.34 3.76
CA LEU A 5 0.10 -14.51 3.13
C LEU A 5 0.79 -13.71 2.02
N LEU A 6 0.49 -14.03 0.76
CA LEU A 6 0.95 -13.23 -0.36
C LEU A 6 0.27 -11.84 -0.27
N MET A 7 1.09 -10.79 -0.20
CA MET A 7 0.65 -9.41 -0.07
C MET A 7 0.66 -8.71 -1.44
N LEU A 8 -0.48 -8.14 -1.83
CA LEU A 8 -0.58 -7.26 -2.99
C LEU A 8 -0.43 -5.80 -2.55
N ILE A 9 0.56 -5.12 -3.12
CA ILE A 9 0.81 -3.70 -2.89
C ILE A 9 0.14 -2.85 -3.98
N ILE A 10 -0.47 -1.72 -3.61
CA ILE A 10 -1.28 -0.91 -4.51
C ILE A 10 -0.75 0.52 -4.64
N ILE A 11 -0.53 0.97 -5.88
CA ILE A 11 -0.28 2.38 -6.22
C ILE A 11 -1.59 3.04 -6.66
N GLY A 12 -1.99 4.12 -5.99
CA GLY A 12 -3.30 4.75 -6.17
C GLY A 12 -3.51 5.42 -7.54
N LYS A 13 -2.67 6.39 -7.88
CA LYS A 13 -2.86 7.27 -9.05
C LYS A 13 -2.98 6.53 -10.38
N ILE A 14 -2.12 5.54 -10.60
CA ILE A 14 -2.15 4.76 -11.84
C ILE A 14 -3.34 3.81 -11.90
N SER A 15 -3.85 3.39 -10.75
CA SER A 15 -4.87 2.34 -10.69
C SER A 15 -6.29 2.88 -10.60
N GLN A 16 -6.48 4.08 -10.06
CA GLN A 16 -7.82 4.66 -9.84
C GLN A 16 -8.66 4.75 -11.13
N LYS A 17 -8.01 4.93 -12.29
CA LYS A 17 -8.69 5.15 -13.59
C LYS A 17 -8.90 3.85 -14.37
N ILE A 18 -8.35 2.73 -13.90
CA ILE A 18 -8.32 1.47 -14.65
C ILE A 18 -9.15 0.45 -13.91
N ARG A 19 -10.43 0.30 -14.32
CA ARG A 19 -11.39 -0.62 -13.68
C ARG A 19 -10.89 -2.07 -13.64
N LYS A 20 -10.16 -2.53 -14.66
CA LYS A 20 -9.51 -3.85 -14.64
C LYS A 20 -8.50 -4.01 -13.51
N LYS A 21 -7.73 -2.96 -13.16
CA LYS A 21 -6.81 -3.00 -12.01
C LYS A 21 -7.57 -3.09 -10.69
N GLN A 22 -8.68 -2.36 -10.56
CA GLN A 22 -9.54 -2.46 -9.37
C GLN A 22 -10.13 -3.85 -9.20
N GLN A 23 -10.55 -4.50 -10.30
CA GLN A 23 -11.03 -5.89 -10.27
C GLN A 23 -9.97 -6.88 -9.79
N VAL A 24 -8.68 -6.64 -10.08
CA VAL A 24 -7.57 -7.47 -9.55
C VAL A 24 -7.52 -7.37 -8.03
N TRP A 25 -7.74 -6.19 -7.44
CA TRP A 25 -7.77 -6.04 -5.98
C TRP A 25 -8.90 -6.83 -5.34
N VAL A 26 -10.09 -6.76 -5.93
CA VAL A 26 -11.26 -7.53 -5.46
C VAL A 26 -10.99 -9.03 -5.55
N ARG A 27 -10.43 -9.48 -6.67
CA ARG A 27 -10.06 -10.88 -6.87
C ARG A 27 -9.02 -11.33 -5.86
N ALA A 28 -7.94 -10.56 -5.69
CA ALA A 28 -6.88 -10.85 -4.73
C ALA A 28 -7.45 -10.96 -3.30
N LYS A 29 -8.34 -10.03 -2.91
CA LYS A 29 -8.98 -10.09 -1.60
C LYS A 29 -9.83 -11.35 -1.42
N LYS A 30 -10.58 -11.76 -2.46
CA LYS A 30 -11.40 -12.99 -2.48
C LYS A 30 -10.54 -14.25 -2.42
N GLU A 31 -9.36 -14.23 -3.05
CA GLU A 31 -8.37 -15.30 -3.07
C GLU A 31 -7.55 -15.39 -1.77
N GLY A 32 -7.80 -14.51 -0.80
CA GLY A 32 -7.17 -14.56 0.52
C GLY A 32 -5.86 -13.77 0.62
N HIS A 33 -5.51 -12.99 -0.40
CA HIS A 33 -4.35 -12.10 -0.34
C HIS A 33 -4.56 -10.97 0.66
N GLN A 34 -3.46 -10.59 1.30
CA GLN A 34 -3.40 -9.36 2.08
C GLN A 34 -3.22 -8.17 1.14
N ILE A 35 -3.93 -7.08 1.40
CA ILE A 35 -3.79 -5.85 0.62
C ILE A 35 -2.99 -4.82 1.44
N ALA A 36 -2.03 -4.18 0.81
CA ALA A 36 -1.21 -3.13 1.41
C ALA A 36 -1.06 -1.93 0.47
N SER A 37 -0.79 -0.79 1.06
CA SER A 37 -0.61 0.47 0.33
C SER A 37 0.83 0.58 -0.19
N HIS A 38 1.00 1.15 -1.39
CA HIS A 38 2.30 1.46 -2.03
C HIS A 38 2.37 2.94 -2.43
N THR A 39 1.76 3.77 -1.58
CA THR A 39 1.52 5.20 -1.75
C THR A 39 0.65 5.58 -2.95
N TRP A 40 0.25 6.85 -2.99
CA TRP A 40 -0.63 7.37 -4.02
C TRP A 40 0.09 7.57 -5.36
N ASP A 41 1.23 8.25 -5.33
CA ASP A 41 1.98 8.70 -6.51
C ASP A 41 3.24 7.85 -6.79
N HIS A 42 3.47 6.76 -6.05
CA HIS A 42 4.76 6.06 -6.01
C HIS A 42 5.92 6.97 -5.54
N THR A 43 5.59 7.92 -4.66
CA THR A 43 6.51 8.79 -3.92
C THR A 43 6.01 8.96 -2.48
N ILE A 44 6.87 9.46 -1.60
CA ILE A 44 6.54 9.81 -0.22
C ILE A 44 6.72 11.33 -0.11
N PRO A 45 5.66 12.12 0.11
CA PRO A 45 5.80 13.56 0.32
C PRO A 45 6.61 13.88 1.58
N ASP A 46 7.33 15.00 1.59
CA ASP A 46 8.04 15.49 2.78
C ASP A 46 7.07 16.10 3.80
N ASP A 47 5.95 16.68 3.33
CA ASP A 47 4.92 17.24 4.19
C ASP A 47 4.02 16.13 4.79
N ASP A 48 3.85 16.14 6.11
CA ASP A 48 3.06 15.15 6.86
C ASP A 48 1.58 15.19 6.49
N LYS A 49 1.04 16.37 6.26
CA LYS A 49 -0.37 16.52 5.90
C LYS A 49 -0.63 16.01 4.50
N GLU A 50 0.24 16.31 3.54
CA GLU A 50 0.16 15.76 2.18
C GLU A 50 0.31 14.23 2.19
N LEU A 51 1.22 13.69 3.00
CA LEU A 51 1.35 12.25 3.19
C LEU A 51 0.03 11.65 3.70
N GLU A 52 -0.53 12.17 4.79
CA GLU A 52 -1.79 11.70 5.37
C GLU A 52 -2.94 11.75 4.35
N GLU A 53 -3.11 12.87 3.65
CA GLU A 53 -4.17 13.04 2.65
C GLU A 53 -4.03 12.03 1.50
N LYS A 54 -2.82 11.81 1.00
CA LYS A 54 -2.55 10.84 -0.08
C LYS A 54 -2.78 9.41 0.36
N MET A 55 -2.35 9.05 1.57
CA MET A 55 -2.54 7.71 2.10
C MET A 55 -4.02 7.45 2.40
N LYS A 56 -4.72 8.40 3.04
CA LYS A 56 -6.16 8.31 3.27
C LYS A 56 -6.93 8.13 1.96
N LYS A 57 -6.57 8.88 0.91
CA LYS A 57 -7.20 8.77 -0.40
C LYS A 57 -7.03 7.39 -1.03
N LEU A 58 -5.83 6.79 -0.91
CA LEU A 58 -5.60 5.41 -1.35
C LEU A 58 -6.44 4.42 -0.54
N ASP A 59 -6.41 4.54 0.78
CA ASP A 59 -7.10 3.63 1.68
C ASP A 59 -8.61 3.66 1.46
N ASP A 60 -9.21 4.85 1.31
CA ASP A 60 -10.64 5.02 1.01
C ASP A 60 -10.99 4.37 -0.34
N LEU A 61 -10.12 4.50 -1.35
CA LEU A 61 -10.33 3.87 -2.65
C LEU A 61 -10.25 2.33 -2.57
N VAL A 62 -9.29 1.79 -1.83
CA VAL A 62 -9.14 0.34 -1.64
C VAL A 62 -10.33 -0.22 -0.86
N GLU A 63 -10.75 0.46 0.21
CA GLU A 63 -11.89 0.07 1.03
C GLU A 63 -13.19 0.09 0.22
N ALA A 64 -13.43 1.14 -0.57
CA ALA A 64 -14.62 1.23 -1.42
C ALA A 64 -14.72 0.09 -2.46
N ASN A 65 -13.58 -0.46 -2.92
CA ASN A 65 -13.58 -1.55 -3.90
C ASN A 65 -13.59 -2.93 -3.24
N THR A 66 -12.90 -3.11 -2.12
CA THR A 66 -12.60 -4.44 -1.55
C THR A 66 -13.30 -4.73 -0.23
N GLY A 67 -13.89 -3.71 0.42
CA GLY A 67 -14.39 -3.78 1.79
C GLY A 67 -13.29 -3.91 2.85
N TYR A 68 -12.02 -3.74 2.48
CA TYR A 68 -10.87 -3.83 3.37
C TYR A 68 -10.06 -2.54 3.35
N ARG A 69 -9.79 -1.99 4.55
CA ARG A 69 -8.90 -0.85 4.73
C ARG A 69 -7.46 -1.33 4.97
N PRO A 70 -6.48 -0.89 4.15
CA PRO A 70 -5.08 -1.21 4.38
C PRO A 70 -4.60 -0.84 5.79
N LYS A 71 -3.70 -1.66 6.33
CA LYS A 71 -3.00 -1.43 7.61
C LYS A 71 -1.48 -1.43 7.47
N TYR A 72 -1.01 -1.76 6.27
CA TYR A 72 0.39 -1.94 5.96
C TYR A 72 0.74 -1.08 4.77
N VAL A 73 1.97 -0.58 4.76
CA VAL A 73 2.55 0.16 3.64
C VAL A 73 3.90 -0.45 3.30
N ARG A 74 4.16 -0.61 2.01
CA ARG A 74 5.52 -0.82 1.51
C ARG A 74 5.95 0.48 0.86
N ALA A 75 7.08 1.03 1.27
CA ALA A 75 7.60 2.24 0.68
C ALA A 75 8.06 2.00 -0.77
N PRO A 76 7.78 2.92 -1.71
CA PRO A 76 8.34 2.90 -3.06
C PRO A 76 9.86 2.73 -3.02
N LEU A 77 10.39 1.86 -3.88
CA LEU A 77 11.83 1.57 -3.98
C LEU A 77 12.50 1.07 -2.69
N GLY A 78 11.73 0.66 -1.67
CA GLY A 78 12.26 0.35 -0.34
C GLY A 78 12.84 1.56 0.39
N ALA A 79 12.62 2.78 -0.10
CA ALA A 79 13.22 4.01 0.41
C ALA A 79 12.39 4.56 1.58
N CYS A 80 12.63 4.06 2.79
CA CYS A 80 12.01 4.58 4.02
C CYS A 80 12.95 4.40 5.21
N ASN A 81 13.51 5.51 5.67
CA ASN A 81 14.33 5.58 6.88
C ASN A 81 13.45 5.56 8.15
N PRO A 82 14.03 5.53 9.37
CA PRO A 82 13.24 5.49 10.61
C PRO A 82 12.23 6.65 10.73
N GLU A 83 12.60 7.87 10.34
CA GLU A 83 11.68 9.01 10.35
C GLU A 83 10.47 8.79 9.43
N CYS A 84 10.70 8.26 8.23
CA CYS A 84 9.63 7.86 7.32
C CYS A 84 8.73 6.78 7.94
N VAL A 85 9.29 5.80 8.64
CA VAL A 85 8.52 4.77 9.35
C VAL A 85 7.63 5.40 10.42
N ASP A 86 8.17 6.29 11.26
CA ASP A 86 7.43 6.99 12.30
C ASP A 86 6.26 7.80 11.71
N ARG A 87 6.47 8.44 10.56
CA ARG A 87 5.42 9.19 9.84
C ARG A 87 4.27 8.29 9.41
N PHE A 88 4.54 7.08 8.93
CA PHE A 88 3.50 6.11 8.60
C PHE A 88 2.79 5.55 9.84
N GLU A 89 3.52 5.28 10.92
CA GLU A 89 2.94 4.75 12.16
C GLU A 89 1.99 5.76 12.83
N LYS A 90 2.31 7.06 12.77
CA LYS A 90 1.42 8.15 13.23
C LYS A 90 0.04 8.10 12.55
N ILE A 91 -0.01 7.71 11.28
CA ILE A 91 -1.26 7.54 10.51
C ILE A 91 -1.76 6.08 10.50
N ARG A 92 -1.27 5.26 11.44
CA ARG A 92 -1.69 3.86 11.69
C ARG A 92 -1.40 2.90 10.52
N LEU A 93 -0.38 3.18 9.72
CA LEU A 93 0.14 2.27 8.71
C LEU A 93 1.48 1.70 9.16
N GLN A 94 1.55 0.37 9.28
CA GLN A 94 2.80 -0.31 9.59
C GLN A 94 3.65 -0.45 8.33
N SER A 95 4.88 0.08 8.35
CA SER A 95 5.83 -0.06 7.25
C SER A 95 6.43 -1.47 7.23
N TYR A 96 6.63 -2.03 6.03
CA TYR A 96 7.27 -3.34 5.84
C TYR A 96 8.35 -3.28 4.75
N SER A 97 9.57 -3.69 5.09
CA SER A 97 10.71 -3.84 4.18
C SER A 97 10.80 -5.27 3.62
N MET A 98 11.60 -5.46 2.57
CA MET A 98 11.89 -6.79 2.03
C MET A 98 13.32 -7.18 2.43
N ASP A 99 13.51 -8.43 2.86
CA ASP A 99 14.84 -8.97 3.17
C ASP A 99 15.57 -9.48 1.90
N THR A 100 14.84 -9.72 0.82
CA THR A 100 15.37 -10.22 -0.46
C THR A 100 14.66 -9.56 -1.63
N ASP A 101 15.44 -9.02 -2.56
CA ASP A 101 14.98 -8.45 -3.83
C ASP A 101 15.20 -9.44 -4.98
N THR A 102 14.12 -9.78 -5.67
CA THR A 102 14.11 -10.72 -6.81
C THR A 102 14.69 -10.13 -8.10
N HIS A 103 14.84 -8.82 -8.20
CA HIS A 103 15.32 -8.12 -9.40
C HIS A 103 14.51 -8.44 -10.68
N ASP A 104 13.18 -8.53 -10.57
CA ASP A 104 12.24 -8.93 -11.63
C ASP A 104 11.47 -7.76 -12.28
N TRP A 105 11.96 -6.53 -12.06
CA TRP A 105 11.36 -5.26 -12.54
C TRP A 105 11.42 -5.05 -14.05
#